data_AF-A0A257SSL8-F1
#
_entry.id   AF-A0A257SSL8-F1
#
_cell.length_a   1.000
_cell.length_b   1.000
_cell.length_c   1.000
_cell.angle_alpha   90.00
_cell.angle_beta   90.00
_cell.angle_gamma   90.00
#
_symmetry.space_group_name_H-M   'P 1'
#
loop_
_entity.id
_entity.type
_entity.pdbx_description
1 polymer ?
#
loop_
_entity_poly.entity_id
_entity_poly.type
_entity_poly.pdbx_seq_one_letter_code
_entity_poly.pdbx_strand_id
1 'polypeptide(L)' 'MSISAVGPAVLGIQRGLTDLNRNAQAIADANLRNGTGAPPSVLGPLVNLPQDQLQVAASVQALNAVDTAIGTLLNVQA' A
#
# COMPACT_ATOMS: atom_id res chain seq x y z
N MET A 1 -16.85 14.79 14.12
CA MET A 1 -17.40 13.89 13.08
C MET A 1 -16.25 13.06 12.53
N SER A 2 -16.17 11.78 12.87
CA SER A 2 -15.20 10.86 12.27
C SER A 2 -15.79 10.35 10.96
N ILE A 3 -15.23 10.72 9.82
CA ILE A 3 -15.63 10.11 8.56
C ILE A 3 -15.14 8.67 8.56
N SER A 4 -16.09 7.74 8.56
CA SER A 4 -15.88 6.30 8.75
C SER A 4 -14.81 5.69 7.81
N ALA A 5 -14.54 6.33 6.66
CA ALA A 5 -13.57 5.88 5.68
C ALA A 5 -12.11 6.32 5.94
N VAL A 6 -11.84 7.32 6.80
CA VAL A 6 -10.46 7.81 7.06
C VAL A 6 -9.62 6.75 7.77
N GLY A 7 -10.16 6.14 8.83
CA GLY A 7 -9.44 5.11 9.60
C GLY A 7 -9.03 3.91 8.74
N PRO A 8 -9.97 3.28 8.00
CA PRO A 8 -9.66 2.19 7.08
C PRO A 8 -8.65 2.56 6.00
N ALA A 9 -8.73 3.78 5.43
CA ALA A 9 -7.78 4.25 4.42
C ALA A 9 -6.36 4.35 4.98
N VAL A 10 -6.18 4.97 6.16
CA VAL A 10 -4.87 5.06 6.83
C VAL A 10 -4.31 3.68 7.17
N LEU A 11 -5.15 2.77 7.67
CA LEU A 11 -4.75 1.39 7.95
C LEU A 11 -4.35 0.65 6.67
N GLY A 12 -5.05 0.87 5.56
CA GLY A 12 -4.72 0.30 4.25
C GLY A 12 -3.36 0.78 3.74
N ILE A 13 -3.06 2.07 3.87
CA ILE A 13 -1.75 2.64 3.53
C ILE A 13 -0.64 2.00 4.38
N GLN A 14 -0.82 1.94 5.70
CA GLN A 14 0.20 1.39 6.60
C GLN A 14 0.48 -0.09 6.32
N ARG A 15 -0.56 -0.89 6.08
CA ARG A 15 -0.42 -2.31 5.72
C ARG A 15 0.29 -2.47 4.39
N GLY A 16 -0.19 -1.79 3.34
CA GLY A 16 0.42 -1.89 2.01
C GLY A 16 1.89 -1.43 1.98
N LEU A 17 2.27 -0.41 2.75
CA LEU A 17 3.68 0.00 2.88
C LEU A 17 4.54 -1.05 3.60
N THR A 18 3.98 -1.73 4.60
CA THR A 18 4.67 -2.80 5.32
C THR A 18 4.91 -4.00 4.40
N ASP A 19 3.87 -4.40 3.66
CA ASP A 19 3.94 -5.54 2.72
C ASP A 19 4.87 -5.24 1.54
N LEU A 20 4.85 -4.00 1.03
CA LEU A 20 5.82 -3.51 0.04
C LEU A 20 7.26 -3.69 0.50
N ASN A 21 7.57 -3.24 1.72
CA ASN A 21 8.91 -3.31 2.26
C ASN A 21 9.34 -4.78 2.43
N ARG A 22 8.45 -5.63 2.95
CA ARG A 22 8.70 -7.06 3.11
C ARG A 22 8.96 -7.75 1.77
N ASN A 23 8.15 -7.49 0.75
CA ASN A 23 8.32 -8.09 -0.57
C ASN A 23 9.59 -7.58 -1.27
N ALA A 24 9.91 -6.29 -1.12
CA ALA A 24 11.16 -5.71 -1.63
C ALA A 24 12.40 -6.36 -0.98
N GLN A 25 12.39 -6.55 0.34
CA GLN A 25 13.46 -7.25 1.06
C GLN A 25 13.60 -8.70 0.59
N ALA A 26 12.49 -9.42 0.45
CA ALA A 26 12.50 -10.81 -0.03
C ALA A 26 13.11 -10.92 -1.45
N ILE A 27 12.85 -9.95 -2.33
CA ILE A 27 13.46 -9.88 -3.67
C ILE A 27 14.97 -9.59 -3.56
N ALA A 28 15.37 -8.65 -2.71
CA ALA A 28 16.78 -8.32 -2.51
C ALA A 28 17.57 -9.52 -1.95
N ASP A 29 17.02 -10.20 -0.94
CA ASP A 29 17.63 -11.39 -0.32
C ASP A 29 17.72 -12.56 -1.30
N ALA A 30 16.68 -12.75 -2.12
CA ALA A 30 16.70 -13.73 -3.21
C ALA A 30 17.84 -13.45 -4.18
N ASN A 31 18.06 -12.17 -4.53
CA ASN A 31 19.14 -11.79 -5.44
C ASN A 31 20.53 -12.07 -4.85
N LEU A 32 20.71 -11.83 -3.54
CA LEU A 32 21.96 -12.13 -2.82
C LEU A 32 22.23 -13.64 -2.71
N ARG A 33 21.18 -14.47 -2.63
CA ARG A 33 21.28 -15.93 -2.50
C ARG A 33 21.44 -16.69 -3.80
N ASN A 34 21.32 -16.04 -4.97
CA ASN A 34 21.51 -16.66 -6.28
C ASN A 34 22.90 -17.34 -6.46
N GLY A 35 23.89 -17.03 -5.60
CA GLY A 35 25.19 -17.71 -5.57
C GLY A 35 25.24 -19.02 -4.76
N THR A 36 24.18 -19.41 -4.05
CA THR A 36 24.19 -20.52 -3.06
C THR A 36 23.49 -21.81 -3.51
N GLY A 37 23.05 -21.90 -4.78
CA GLY A 37 22.54 -23.14 -5.38
C GLY A 37 21.12 -23.57 -4.98
N ALA A 38 20.44 -22.84 -4.09
CA ALA A 38 19.01 -22.99 -3.84
C ALA A 38 18.22 -22.02 -4.74
N PRO A 39 17.20 -22.45 -5.51
CA PRO A 39 16.38 -21.53 -6.28
C PRO A 39 15.57 -20.67 -5.31
N PRO A 40 15.83 -19.35 -5.22
CA PRO A 40 15.03 -18.51 -4.36
C PRO A 40 13.64 -18.39 -4.98
N SER A 41 12.58 -18.69 -4.22
CA SER A 41 11.20 -18.54 -4.67
C SER A 41 10.81 -17.05 -4.75
N VAL A 42 11.35 -16.35 -5.75
CA VAL A 42 11.20 -14.89 -5.93
C VAL A 42 9.92 -14.50 -6.67
N LEU A 43 9.27 -15.46 -7.33
CA LEU A 43 8.05 -15.24 -8.13
C LEU A 43 6.90 -14.66 -7.30
N GLY A 44 6.67 -15.19 -6.10
CA GLY A 44 5.62 -14.69 -5.19
C GLY A 44 5.84 -13.22 -4.82
N PRO A 45 6.99 -12.86 -4.24
CA PRO A 45 7.33 -11.47 -3.94
C PRO A 45 7.25 -10.52 -5.16
N LEU A 46 7.68 -10.95 -6.34
CA LEU A 46 7.61 -10.14 -7.57
C LEU A 46 6.18 -9.85 -8.03
N VAL A 47 5.25 -10.78 -7.83
CA VAL A 47 3.83 -10.58 -8.16
C VAL A 47 3.11 -9.79 -7.08
N ASN A 48 3.44 -10.02 -5.81
CA ASN A 48 2.79 -9.34 -4.69
C ASN A 48 3.20 -7.87 -4.58
N LEU A 49 4.45 -7.54 -4.90
CA LEU A 49 4.95 -6.15 -4.83
C LEU A 49 4.09 -5.14 -5.64
N PRO A 50 3.73 -5.35 -6.91
CA PRO A 50 2.82 -4.43 -7.62
C PRO A 50 1.39 -4.45 -7.06
N GLN A 51 0.93 -5.56 -6.49
CA GLN A 51 -0.39 -5.62 -5.84
C GLN A 51 -0.43 -4.75 -4.58
N ASP A 52 0.63 -4.77 -3.77
CA ASP A 52 0.74 -3.92 -2.59
C ASP A 52 0.81 -2.43 -2.97
N GLN A 53 1.49 -2.08 -4.07
CA GLN A 53 1.49 -0.71 -4.60
C GLN A 53 0.07 -0.25 -4.97
N LEU A 54 -0.70 -1.10 -5.66
CA LEU A 54 -2.09 -0.81 -6.01
C LEU A 54 -2.96 -0.62 -4.76
N GLN A 55 -2.76 -1.43 -3.72
CA GLN A 55 -3.48 -1.31 -2.46
C GLN A 55 -3.19 0.02 -1.75
N VAL A 56 -1.92 0.45 -1.72
CA VAL A 56 -1.54 1.77 -1.18
C VAL A 56 -2.18 2.89 -2.00
N ALA A 57 -2.07 2.83 -3.34
CA ALA A 57 -2.61 3.85 -4.23
C ALA A 57 -4.14 3.98 -4.09
N ALA A 58 -4.86 2.86 -4.01
CA ALA A 58 -6.30 2.84 -3.78
C ALA A 58 -6.68 3.45 -2.42
N SER A 59 -5.90 3.14 -1.37
CA SER A 59 -6.13 3.69 -0.03
C SER A 59 -5.87 5.20 0.04
N VAL A 60 -4.84 5.70 -0.66
CA VAL A 60 -4.59 7.14 -0.82
C VAL A 60 -5.72 7.82 -1.59
N GLN A 61 -6.20 7.21 -2.67
CA GLN A 61 -7.31 7.75 -3.45
C GLN A 61 -8.60 7.83 -2.62
N ALA A 62 -8.88 6.82 -1.80
CA ALA A 62 -10.01 6.85 -0.87
C ALA A 62 -9.89 7.99 0.15
N LEU A 63 -8.69 8.25 0.67
CA LEU A 63 -8.42 9.38 1.56
C LEU A 63 -8.66 10.73 0.87
N ASN A 64 -8.18 10.89 -0.37
CA ASN A 64 -8.37 12.11 -1.16
C ASN A 64 -9.85 12.36 -1.49
N ALA A 65 -10.62 11.30 -1.76
CA ALA A 65 -12.06 11.41 -1.98
C ALA A 65 -12.78 11.89 -0.72
N VAL A 66 -12.36 11.40 0.46
CA VAL A 66 -12.87 11.89 1.75
C VAL A 66 -12.51 13.36 1.97
N ASP A 67 -11.26 13.75 1.73
CA ASP A 67 -10.80 15.14 1.87
C ASP A 67 -11.60 16.09 0.97
N THR A 68 -11.81 15.70 -0.29
CA THR A 68 -12.63 16.45 -1.24
C THR A 68 -14.08 16.58 -0.75
N ALA A 69 -14.68 15.50 -0.23
CA ALA A 69 -16.04 15.53 0.30
C ALA A 69 -16.17 16.45 1.53
N ILE A 70 -15.15 16.50 2.41
CA ILE A 70 -15.12 17.47 3.52
C ILE A 70 -15.03 18.88 2.96
N GLY A 71 -14.11 19.13 2.02
CA GLY A 71 -13.92 20.44 1.42
C GLY A 71 -15.20 20.97 0.76
N THR A 72 -15.93 20.13 0.04
CA THR A 72 -17.22 20.52 -0.55
C THR A 72 -18.29 20.79 0.49
N LEU A 73 -18.40 19.98 1.55
CA LEU A 73 -19.35 20.20 2.64
C LEU A 73 -19.08 21.51 3.40
N LEU A 74 -17.81 21.84 3.65
CA LEU A 74 -17.42 23.08 4.31
C LEU A 74 -17.64 24.30 3.40
N ASN A 75 -17.33 24.18 2.11
CA ASN A 75 -17.55 25.24 1.14
C ASN A 75 -19.04 25.57 0.91
N VAL A 76 -19.96 24.62 1.14
CA VAL A 76 -21.41 24.85 1.07
C VAL A 76 -21.95 25.59 2.30
N GLN A 77 -21.23 25.54 3.43
CA GLN A 77 -21.62 26.24 4.67
C GLN A 77 -21.03 27.65 4.81
N ALA A 78 -20.02 28.00 4.01
CA ALA A 78 -19.39 29.32 3.96
C ALA A 78 -20.19 30.27 3.04
#